data_AF-A0A7V0WV19-F1
#
_entry.id   AF-A0A7V0WV19-F1
#
_cell.length_a   1.000
_cell.length_b   1.000
_cell.length_c   1.000
_cell.angle_alpha   90.00
_cell.angle_beta   90.00
_cell.angle_gamma   90.00
#
_symmetry.space_group_name_H-M   'P 1'
#
loop_
_entity.id
_entity.type
_entity.pdbx_description
1 polymer ?
#
loop_
_entity_poly.entity_id
_entity_poly.type
_entity_poly.pdbx_seq_one_letter_code
_entity_poly.pdbx_strand_id
1 'polypeptide(L)'
;MRRLLSYILLLFIVLVTQFTLVFSQSVSISQEKVTQLNEEITLAKQFAAEQDFNQASFYYGKVANTYWQHDMLQQAAEHFQNALEMSEKQGNNNAV
;
A
#
# COMPACT_ATOMS: atom_id res chain seq x y z
N MET A 1 1.98 48.90 -17.53
CA MET A 1 2.93 48.35 -16.55
C MET A 1 2.23 47.79 -15.31
N ARG A 2 1.70 48.60 -14.36
CA ARG A 2 1.10 48.10 -13.11
C ARG A 2 -0.05 47.09 -13.30
N ARG A 3 -0.99 47.34 -14.21
CA ARG A 3 -2.12 46.42 -14.49
C ARG A 3 -1.66 45.09 -15.11
N LEU A 4 -0.66 45.13 -16.01
CA LEU A 4 -0.08 43.95 -16.63
C LEU A 4 0.61 43.06 -15.59
N LEU A 5 1.33 43.68 -14.64
CA LEU A 5 1.99 43.00 -13.54
C LEU A 5 0.97 42.28 -12.62
N SER A 6 -0.18 42.91 -12.36
CA SER A 6 -1.26 42.32 -11.57
C SER A 6 -1.88 41.08 -12.23
N TYR A 7 -2.03 41.07 -13.55
CA TYR A 7 -2.55 39.90 -14.27
C TYR A 7 -1.54 38.74 -14.28
N ILE A 8 -0.25 39.02 -14.46
CA ILE A 8 0.80 38.00 -14.40
C ILE A 8 0.86 37.37 -13.00
N LEU A 9 0.73 38.18 -11.94
CA LEU A 9 0.71 37.70 -10.57
C LEU A 9 -0.51 36.78 -10.29
N LEU A 10 -1.70 37.16 -10.75
CA LEU A 10 -2.91 36.34 -10.62
C LEU A 10 -2.77 35.00 -11.34
N LEU A 11 -2.22 35.01 -12.56
CA LEU A 11 -2.02 33.81 -13.36
C LEU A 11 -1.00 32.86 -12.72
N PHE A 12 0.06 33.43 -12.11
CA PHE A 12 1.04 32.67 -11.33
C PHE A 12 0.41 32.02 -10.09
N ILE A 13 -0.43 32.73 -9.34
CA ILE A 13 -1.15 32.18 -8.16
C ILE A 13 -2.08 31.02 -8.58
N VAL A 14 -2.78 31.15 -9.70
CA VAL A 14 -3.64 30.07 -10.23
C VAL A 14 -2.79 28.86 -10.63
N LEU A 15 -1.65 29.04 -11.30
CA LEU A 15 -0.75 27.95 -11.67
C LEU A 15 -0.16 27.22 -10.45
N VAL A 16 0.24 27.96 -9.42
CA VAL A 16 0.82 27.38 -8.18
C VAL A 16 -0.23 26.60 -7.40
N THR A 17 -1.48 27.08 -7.31
CA THR A 17 -2.54 26.36 -6.57
C THR A 17 -2.91 25.03 -7.23
N GLN A 18 -2.95 24.95 -8.56
CA GLN A 18 -3.19 23.69 -9.28
C GLN A 18 -2.06 22.67 -9.05
N PHE A 19 -0.80 23.11 -9.00
CA PHE A 19 0.34 22.22 -8.78
C PHE A 19 0.34 21.61 -7.35
N THR A 20 -0.10 22.36 -6.34
CA THR A 20 -0.13 21.87 -4.95
C THR A 20 -1.25 20.85 -4.67
N LEU A 21 -2.37 20.91 -5.39
CA LEU A 21 -3.49 19.99 -5.17
C LEU A 21 -3.18 18.55 -5.63
N VAL A 22 -2.37 18.40 -6.69
CA VAL A 22 -1.94 17.09 -7.21
C VAL A 22 -1.00 16.38 -6.23
N PHE A 23 -0.14 17.12 -5.52
CA PHE A 23 0.81 16.56 -4.55
C PHE A 23 0.19 16.18 -3.20
N SER A 24 -0.97 16.71 -2.83
CA SER A 24 -1.58 16.49 -1.51
C SER A 24 -2.53 15.28 -1.45
N GLN A 25 -2.77 14.60 -2.58
CA GLN A 25 -3.47 13.31 -2.60
C GLN A 25 -2.45 12.17 -2.55
N SER A 26 -1.59 12.14 -1.53
CA SER A 26 -0.91 10.88 -1.23
C SER A 26 -1.98 9.89 -0.79
N VAL A 27 -2.06 8.75 -1.49
CA VAL A 27 -2.92 7.63 -1.09
C VAL A 27 -2.40 7.13 0.26
N SER A 28 -2.93 7.71 1.32
CA SER A 28 -2.61 7.32 2.69
C SER A 28 -3.65 6.32 3.14
N ILE A 29 -3.19 5.13 3.51
CA ILE A 29 -4.03 4.14 4.17
C ILE A 29 -4.53 4.75 5.48
N SER A 30 -5.83 4.63 5.79
CA SER A 30 -6.38 5.13 7.05
C SER A 30 -5.72 4.44 8.24
N GLN A 31 -5.62 5.13 9.38
CA GLN A 31 -5.03 4.55 10.59
C GLN A 31 -5.76 3.27 11.03
N GLU A 32 -7.09 3.23 10.88
CA GLU A 32 -7.90 2.05 11.13
C GLU A 32 -7.46 0.87 10.25
N LYS A 33 -7.25 1.12 8.96
CA LYS A 33 -6.84 0.08 8.01
C LYS A 33 -5.41 -0.41 8.29
N VAL A 34 -4.50 0.47 8.74
CA VAL A 34 -3.16 0.06 9.20
C VAL A 34 -3.25 -0.87 10.41
N THR A 35 -4.12 -0.56 11.38
CA THR A 35 -4.36 -1.44 12.53
C THR A 35 -4.87 -2.81 12.10
N GLN A 36 -5.85 -2.86 11.19
CA GLN A 36 -6.36 -4.12 10.63
C GLN A 36 -5.26 -4.93 9.93
N LEU A 37 -4.39 -4.27 9.14
CA LEU A 37 -3.27 -4.95 8.48
C LEU A 37 -2.29 -5.54 9.51
N ASN A 38 -2.01 -4.83 10.60
CA ASN A 38 -1.14 -5.36 11.67
C ASN A 38 -1.74 -6.57 12.38
N GLU A 39 -3.06 -6.60 12.57
CA GLU A 39 -3.78 -7.76 13.09
C GLU A 39 -3.67 -8.95 12.13
N GLU A 40 -3.88 -8.73 10.83
CA GLU A 40 -3.74 -9.76 9.79
C GLU A 40 -2.31 -10.30 9.69
N ILE A 41 -1.30 -9.44 9.80
CA ILE A 41 0.11 -9.85 9.85
C ILE A 41 0.39 -10.69 11.09
N THR A 42 -0.22 -10.34 12.24
CA THR A 42 -0.06 -11.11 13.48
C THR A 42 -0.67 -12.50 13.34
N LEU A 43 -1.86 -12.60 12.76
CA LEU A 43 -2.49 -13.89 12.45
C LEU A 43 -1.64 -14.72 11.48
N ALA A 44 -1.13 -14.11 10.41
CA ALA A 44 -0.27 -14.80 9.43
C ALA A 44 0.95 -15.44 10.12
N LYS A 45 1.60 -14.70 11.04
CA LYS A 45 2.73 -15.20 11.82
C LYS A 45 2.35 -16.32 12.79
N GLN A 46 1.18 -16.24 13.41
CA GLN A 46 0.67 -17.30 14.30
C GLN A 46 0.44 -18.60 13.51
N PHE A 47 -0.28 -18.53 12.39
CA PHE A 47 -0.49 -19.69 11.52
C PHE A 47 0.82 -20.27 10.99
N ALA A 48 1.79 -19.43 10.61
CA ALA A 48 3.10 -19.88 10.18
C ALA A 48 3.85 -20.63 11.31
N ALA A 49 3.76 -20.14 12.55
CA ALA A 49 4.35 -20.79 13.72
C ALA A 49 3.67 -22.13 14.06
N GLU A 50 2.37 -22.24 13.80
CA GLU A 50 1.58 -23.47 13.94
C GLU A 50 1.72 -24.43 12.75
N GLN A 51 2.56 -24.09 11.76
CA GLN A 51 2.74 -24.83 10.51
C GLN A 51 1.48 -24.92 9.63
N ASP A 52 0.46 -24.08 9.89
CA ASP A 52 -0.66 -23.87 8.99
C ASP A 52 -0.26 -22.88 7.88
N PHE A 53 0.56 -23.36 6.96
CA PHE A 53 1.10 -22.54 5.88
C PHE A 53 0.03 -22.07 4.88
N ASN A 54 -1.08 -22.80 4.78
CA ASN A 54 -2.24 -22.38 3.99
C ASN A 54 -2.80 -21.05 4.50
N GLN A 55 -3.13 -21.01 5.80
CA GLN A 55 -3.71 -19.82 6.40
C GLN A 55 -2.69 -18.68 6.45
N ALA A 56 -1.43 -18.99 6.76
CA ALA A 56 -0.36 -18.00 6.72
C ALA A 56 -0.23 -17.35 5.33
N SER A 57 -0.21 -18.15 4.26
CA SER A 57 -0.15 -17.66 2.88
C SER A 57 -1.36 -16.77 2.55
N PHE A 58 -2.56 -17.20 2.93
CA PHE A 58 -3.80 -16.43 2.72
C PHE A 58 -3.73 -15.03 3.37
N TYR A 59 -3.36 -14.93 4.64
CA TYR A 59 -3.30 -13.64 5.33
C TYR A 59 -2.21 -12.73 4.77
N TYR A 60 -1.02 -13.26 4.46
CA TYR A 60 0.01 -12.48 3.80
C TYR A 60 -0.45 -11.95 2.43
N GLY A 61 -1.14 -12.77 1.62
CA GLY A 61 -1.71 -12.35 0.34
C GLY A 61 -2.78 -11.27 0.47
N LYS A 62 -3.60 -11.33 1.53
CA LYS A 62 -4.62 -10.29 1.83
C LYS A 62 -3.98 -8.94 2.16
N VAL A 63 -2.94 -8.95 2.98
CA VAL A 63 -2.17 -7.76 3.35
C VAL A 63 -1.48 -7.18 2.10
N ALA A 64 -0.83 -8.04 1.31
CA ALA A 64 -0.16 -7.65 0.07
C ALA A 64 -1.11 -6.97 -0.93
N ASN A 65 -2.28 -7.56 -1.16
CA ASN A 65 -3.31 -7.00 -2.03
C ASN A 65 -3.78 -5.62 -1.55
N THR A 66 -3.92 -5.44 -0.24
CA THR A 66 -4.29 -4.13 0.31
C THR A 66 -3.22 -3.09 0.04
N TYR A 67 -1.94 -3.39 0.27
CA TYR A 67 -0.86 -2.46 -0.04
C TYR A 67 -0.77 -2.16 -1.54
N TRP A 68 -0.96 -3.17 -2.38
CA TRP A 68 -0.96 -3.01 -3.84
C TRP A 68 -2.07 -2.06 -4.32
N GLN A 69 -3.29 -2.19 -3.78
CA GLN A 69 -4.41 -1.30 -4.08
C GLN A 69 -4.18 0.16 -3.68
N HIS A 70 -3.22 0.42 -2.79
CA HIS A 70 -2.86 1.76 -2.31
C HIS A 70 -1.52 2.25 -2.90
N ASP A 71 -1.02 1.62 -3.96
CA ASP A 71 0.25 1.94 -4.63
C ASP A 71 1.49 1.82 -3.72
N MET A 72 1.37 1.10 -2.61
CA MET A 72 2.45 0.82 -1.67
C MET A 72 3.21 -0.43 -2.11
N LEU A 73 3.82 -0.34 -3.30
CA LEU A 73 4.35 -1.50 -4.04
C LEU A 73 5.46 -2.25 -3.30
N GLN A 74 6.29 -1.55 -2.51
CA GLN A 74 7.36 -2.19 -1.74
C GLN A 74 6.79 -3.10 -0.63
N GLN A 75 5.82 -2.59 0.14
CA GLN A 75 5.14 -3.36 1.18
C GLN A 75 4.32 -4.50 0.57
N ALA A 76 3.66 -4.24 -0.56
CA ALA A 76 2.94 -5.29 -1.29
C ALA A 76 3.89 -6.43 -1.70
N ALA A 77 5.03 -6.11 -2.30
CA ALA A 77 6.02 -7.09 -2.72
C ALA A 77 6.56 -7.92 -1.55
N GLU A 78 6.86 -7.29 -0.40
CA GLU A 78 7.31 -7.98 0.81
C GLU A 78 6.26 -9.02 1.27
N HIS A 79 4.99 -8.65 1.32
CA HIS A 79 3.94 -9.56 1.76
C HIS A 79 3.57 -10.62 0.72
N PHE A 80 3.66 -10.34 -0.58
CA PHE A 80 3.56 -11.37 -1.61
C PHE A 80 4.70 -12.39 -1.50
N GLN A 81 5.93 -11.95 -1.23
CA GLN A 81 7.07 -12.84 -1.02
C GLN A 81 6.86 -13.74 0.20
N ASN A 82 6.32 -13.20 1.30
CA ASN A 82 5.97 -13.99 2.48
C ASN A 82 4.88 -15.02 2.15
N ALA A 83 3.85 -14.66 1.38
CA ALA A 83 2.80 -15.58 0.96
C ALA A 83 3.34 -16.74 0.11
N LEU A 84 4.24 -16.42 -0.83
CA LEU A 84 4.93 -17.40 -1.66
C LEU A 84 5.77 -18.37 -0.82
N GLU A 85 6.56 -17.87 0.14
CA GLU A 85 7.36 -18.72 1.04
C GLU A 85 6.48 -19.69 1.82
N MET A 86 5.29 -19.25 2.28
CA MET A 86 4.36 -20.15 2.96
C MET A 86 3.81 -21.23 2.01
N SER A 87 3.42 -20.86 0.79
CA SER A 87 2.96 -21.83 -0.21
C SER A 87 4.02 -22.86 -0.56
N GLU A 88 5.28 -22.43 -0.69
CA GLU A 88 6.43 -23.32 -0.91
C GLU A 88 6.63 -24.30 0.27
N LYS A 89 6.55 -23.82 1.52
CA LYS A 89 6.64 -24.67 2.73
C LYS A 89 5.53 -25.71 2.80
N GLN A 90 4.37 -25.43 2.21
CA GLN A 90 3.26 -26.35 2.10
C GLN A 90 3.46 -27.43 1.01
N GLY A 91 4.46 -27.26 0.13
CA GLY A 91 4.61 -28.06 -1.09
C GLY A 91 3.62 -27.68 -2.18
N ASN A 92 2.97 -26.51 -2.08
CA ASN A 92 2.06 -25.99 -3.09
C ASN A 92 2.84 -25.13 -4.10
N ASN A 93 3.31 -25.78 -5.17
CA ASN A 93 4.09 -25.14 -6.22
C ASN A 93 3.24 -24.41 -7.29
N ASN A 94 1.91 -24.36 -7.11
CA ASN A 94 0.99 -23.68 -8.04
C ASN A 94 0.70 -22.23 -7.63
N ALA A 95 1.38 -21.71 -6.60
CA ALA A 95 1.17 -20.37 -6.07
C ALA A 95 1.91 -19.25 -6.85
N VAL A 96 2.55 -19.61 -7.97
CA VAL A 96 3.21 -18.71 -8.93
C VAL A 96 2.36 -18.44 -10.16
#